data_AF-A0A9Q4Q4A6-F1
#
_entry.id   AF-A0A9Q4Q4A6-F1
#
_cell.length_a   1.000
_cell.length_b   1.000
_cell.length_c   1.000
_cell.angle_alpha   90.00
_cell.angle_beta   90.00
_cell.angle_gamma   90.00
#
_symmetry.space_group_name_H-M   'P 1'
#
loop_
_entity.id
_entity.type
_entity.pdbx_description
1 polymer ?
#
loop_
_entity_poly.entity_id
_entity_poly.type
_entity_poly.pdbx_seq_one_letter_code
_entity_poly.pdbx_strand_id
1 'polypeptide(L)'
;MQRQTILTIAIAVTLLVGATGAATAQPAQGPPDDLPEPVPEFVSDILGAISDFVGGTVDSLGDVVRGLTPGGDAAGSNGPGQ
;
A
#
# COMPACT_ATOMS: atom_id res chain seq x y z
N MET A 1 5.83 46.93 -18.92
CA MET A 1 5.67 45.47 -18.73
C MET A 1 6.99 44.71 -18.51
N GLN A 2 8.13 45.17 -19.05
CA GLN A 2 9.44 44.49 -18.91
C GLN A 2 10.02 44.46 -17.47
N ARG A 3 9.78 45.50 -16.65
CA ARG A 3 10.29 45.57 -15.26
C ARG A 3 9.61 44.60 -14.30
N GLN A 4 8.31 44.34 -14.50
CA GLN A 4 7.57 43.32 -13.75
C GLN A 4 8.06 41.91 -14.10
N THR A 5 8.32 41.64 -15.39
CA THR A 5 8.80 40.34 -15.86
C THR A 5 10.16 39.96 -15.26
N ILE A 6 11.10 40.91 -15.19
CA ILE A 6 12.43 40.68 -14.58
C ILE A 6 12.32 40.40 -13.08
N LEU A 7 11.44 41.12 -12.37
CA LEU A 7 11.28 40.99 -10.93
C LEU A 7 10.64 39.64 -10.55
N THR A 8 9.70 39.14 -11.36
CA THR A 8 9.10 37.80 -11.17
C THR A 8 10.13 36.68 -11.37
N ILE A 9 11.01 36.79 -12.37
CA ILE A 9 12.06 35.79 -12.61
C ILE A 9 13.07 35.77 -11.46
N ALA A 10 13.47 36.93 -10.96
CA ALA A 10 14.43 37.03 -9.84
C ALA A 10 13.90 36.36 -8.56
N ILE A 11 12.62 36.52 -8.25
CA ILE A 11 11.97 35.88 -7.09
C ILE A 11 11.85 34.36 -7.31
N ALA A 12 11.52 33.91 -8.52
CA ALA A 12 11.44 32.49 -8.83
C ALA A 12 12.81 31.79 -8.67
N VAL A 13 13.90 32.45 -9.07
CA VAL A 13 15.26 31.91 -8.96
C VAL A 13 15.74 31.83 -7.50
N THR A 14 15.38 32.80 -6.65
CA THR A 14 15.74 32.73 -5.22
C THR A 14 14.96 31.68 -4.44
N LEU A 15 13.70 31.42 -4.81
CA LEU A 15 12.92 30.30 -4.25
C LEU A 15 13.50 28.93 -4.65
N LEU A 16 14.07 28.82 -5.86
CA LEU A 16 14.60 27.56 -6.38
C LEU A 16 15.90 27.11 -5.68
N VAL A 17 16.71 28.03 -5.17
CA VAL A 17 18.06 27.75 -4.64
C VAL A 17 18.08 27.38 -3.14
N GLY A 18 16.97 27.54 -2.41
CA GLY A 18 16.95 27.47 -0.94
C GLY A 18 16.78 26.10 -0.27
N ALA A 19 16.61 25.00 -1.01
CA ALA A 19 16.07 23.74 -0.43
C ALA A 19 17.07 22.57 -0.34
N THR A 20 18.37 22.82 -0.16
CA THR A 20 19.33 21.73 0.15
C THR A 20 19.34 21.44 1.65
N GLY A 21 18.31 20.74 2.12
CA GLY A 21 18.27 20.20 3.47
C GLY A 21 19.31 19.09 3.63
N ALA A 22 20.27 19.26 4.55
CA ALA A 22 21.14 18.17 4.95
C ALA A 22 20.32 17.12 5.70
N ALA A 23 20.01 16.00 5.03
CA ALA A 23 19.42 14.84 5.68
C ALA A 23 20.48 14.22 6.59
N THR A 24 20.35 14.43 7.90
CA THR A 24 21.13 13.67 8.87
C THR A 24 20.62 12.23 8.83
N ALA A 25 21.52 11.27 8.63
CA ALA A 25 21.18 9.85 8.72
C ALA A 25 20.81 9.55 10.18
N GLN A 26 19.52 9.54 10.48
CA GLN A 26 19.02 9.03 11.74
C GLN A 26 19.33 7.53 11.78
N PRO A 27 19.86 6.98 12.90
CA PRO A 27 20.00 5.54 13.03
C PRO A 27 18.60 4.93 12.89
N ALA A 28 18.37 4.26 11.76
CA ALA A 28 17.13 3.54 11.54
C ALA A 28 17.11 2.39 12.56
N GLN A 29 16.02 2.28 13.31
CA GLN A 29 15.77 1.00 13.98
C GLN A 29 15.65 -0.04 12.87
N GLY A 30 16.49 -1.07 12.95
CA GLY A 30 16.40 -2.19 12.03
C GLY A 30 15.00 -2.79 12.05
N PRO A 31 14.64 -3.62 11.06
CA PRO A 31 13.43 -4.43 11.13
C PRO A 31 13.35 -5.10 12.52
N PRO A 32 12.13 -5.26 13.07
CA PRO A 32 11.95 -5.99 14.32
C PRO A 32 12.76 -7.29 14.30
N ASP A 33 13.45 -7.60 15.41
CA ASP A 33 14.23 -8.84 15.57
C ASP A 33 13.32 -10.07 15.40
N ASP A 34 12.05 -9.92 15.77
CA ASP A 34 11.02 -10.95 15.60
C ASP A 34 10.48 -10.97 14.17
N LEU A 35 10.51 -12.15 13.56
CA LEU A 35 9.80 -12.42 12.31
C LEU A 35 8.29 -12.44 12.58
N PRO A 36 7.47 -11.88 11.68
CA PRO A 36 6.03 -12.02 11.78
C PRO A 36 5.64 -13.50 11.71
N GLU A 37 4.48 -13.82 12.27
CA GLU A 37 3.91 -15.16 12.12
C GLU A 37 3.71 -15.51 10.63
N PRO A 38 3.85 -16.79 10.26
CA PRO A 38 3.57 -17.24 8.91
C PRO A 38 2.17 -16.81 8.45
N VAL A 39 2.08 -16.37 7.20
CA VAL A 39 0.77 -16.08 6.61
C VAL A 39 -0.10 -17.34 6.64
N PRO A 40 -1.41 -17.20 6.91
CA PRO A 40 -2.33 -18.33 6.88
C PRO A 40 -2.42 -18.98 5.50
N GLU A 41 -2.67 -20.29 5.48
CA GLU A 41 -2.72 -21.10 4.24
C GLU A 41 -3.71 -20.57 3.19
N PHE A 42 -4.87 -20.04 3.63
CA PHE A 42 -5.90 -19.56 2.70
C PHE A 42 -5.41 -18.43 1.78
N VAL A 43 -4.35 -17.70 2.15
CA VAL A 43 -3.75 -16.66 1.30
C VAL A 43 -3.01 -17.30 0.12
N SER A 44 -2.32 -18.42 0.35
CA SER A 44 -1.71 -19.22 -0.72
C SER A 44 -2.77 -19.74 -1.68
N ASP A 45 -3.90 -20.23 -1.14
CA ASP A 45 -5.02 -20.69 -1.96
C ASP A 45 -5.64 -19.56 -2.80
N ILE A 46 -5.80 -18.36 -2.22
CA ILE A 46 -6.28 -17.17 -2.95
C ILE A 46 -5.32 -16.80 -4.09
N LEU A 47 -4.00 -16.84 -3.84
CA LEU A 47 -3.00 -16.54 -4.87
C LEU A 47 -3.02 -17.56 -6.00
N GLY A 48 -3.26 -18.83 -5.69
CA GLY A 48 -3.51 -19.88 -6.68
C GLY A 48 -4.74 -19.58 -7.55
N ALA A 49 -5.87 -19.26 -6.92
CA ALA A 49 -7.10 -18.90 -7.63
C ALA A 49 -6.94 -17.67 -8.54
N ILE A 50 -6.14 -16.67 -8.12
CA ILE A 50 -5.82 -15.50 -8.96
C ILE A 50 -5.00 -15.93 -10.17
N SER A 51 -4.00 -16.81 -9.99
CA SER A 51 -3.20 -17.34 -11.10
C SER A 51 -4.06 -18.10 -12.11
N ASP A 52 -5.00 -18.92 -11.64
CA ASP A 52 -5.94 -19.65 -12.50
C ASP A 52 -6.92 -18.74 -13.24
N PHE A 53 -7.38 -17.66 -12.60
CA PHE A 53 -8.21 -16.64 -13.25
C PHE A 53 -7.43 -15.90 -14.35
N VAL A 54 -6.18 -15.50 -14.08
CA VAL A 54 -5.30 -14.87 -15.08
C VAL A 54 -5.00 -15.83 -16.23
N GLY A 55 -4.89 -17.13 -15.94
CA GLY A 55 -4.74 -18.19 -16.94
C GLY A 55 -6.01 -18.51 -17.73
N GLY A 56 -7.17 -17.96 -17.35
CA GLY A 56 -8.46 -18.23 -17.98
C GLY A 56 -9.09 -19.57 -17.60
N THR A 57 -8.56 -20.26 -16.58
CA THR A 57 -9.10 -21.54 -16.07
C THR A 57 -10.34 -21.31 -15.19
N VAL A 58 -10.42 -20.15 -14.53
CA VAL A 58 -11.54 -19.75 -13.67
C VAL A 58 -12.28 -18.57 -14.29
N ASP A 59 -13.61 -18.68 -14.41
CA ASP A 59 -14.46 -17.60 -14.93
C ASP A 59 -14.90 -16.60 -13.84
N SER A 60 -15.09 -17.04 -12.60
CA SER A 60 -15.58 -16.23 -11.48
C SER A 60 -14.69 -16.33 -10.26
N LEU A 61 -13.62 -15.51 -10.25
CA LEU A 61 -12.68 -15.42 -9.13
C LEU A 61 -13.37 -15.08 -7.80
N GLY A 62 -14.37 -14.20 -7.82
CA GLY A 62 -15.05 -13.77 -6.60
C GLY A 62 -15.77 -14.90 -5.86
N ASP A 63 -16.36 -15.86 -6.58
CA ASP A 63 -17.03 -17.02 -5.98
C ASP A 63 -16.01 -17.97 -5.34
N VAL A 64 -14.91 -18.24 -6.05
CA VAL A 64 -13.80 -19.06 -5.56
C VAL A 64 -13.16 -18.44 -4.32
N VAL A 65 -12.81 -17.15 -4.35
CA VAL A 65 -12.21 -16.44 -3.21
C VAL A 65 -13.16 -16.42 -2.01
N ARG A 66 -14.47 -16.28 -2.24
CA ARG A 66 -15.46 -16.33 -1.17
C ARG A 66 -15.51 -17.70 -0.48
N GLY A 67 -15.33 -18.79 -1.22
CA GLY A 67 -15.22 -20.13 -0.66
C GLY A 67 -13.91 -20.38 0.10
N LEU A 68 -12.81 -19.76 -0.33
CA LEU A 68 -11.49 -19.89 0.30
C LEU A 68 -11.34 -19.02 1.55
N THR A 69 -12.07 -17.91 1.64
CA THR A 69 -11.94 -16.97 2.76
C THR A 69 -12.71 -17.49 3.99
N PRO A 70 -12.03 -17.76 5.11
CA PRO A 70 -12.72 -18.16 6.34
C PRO A 70 -13.68 -17.05 6.79
N GLY A 71 -14.95 -17.40 7.06
CA GLY A 71 -15.97 -16.46 7.54
C GLY A 71 -16.95 -15.93 6.48
N GLY A 72 -16.92 -16.44 5.24
CA GLY A 72 -17.76 -16.00 4.11
C GLY A 72 -19.28 -16.16 4.24
N ASP A 73 -19.74 -16.87 5.28
CA ASP A 73 -21.17 -17.04 5.63
C ASP A 73 -21.58 -16.27 6.89
N ALA A 74 -20.63 -15.66 7.61
CA ALA A 74 -20.89 -14.92 8.84
C ALA A 74 -21.16 -13.44 8.57
N ALA A 75 -22.15 -13.14 7.74
CA ALA A 75 -22.86 -11.86 7.85
C ALA A 75 -23.78 -11.93 9.08
N GLY A 76 -23.19 -11.86 10.28
CA GLY A 76 -23.91 -11.75 11.55
C GLY A 76 -23.68 -12.91 12.50
N SER A 77 -22.77 -12.72 13.46
CA SER A 77 -23.13 -12.51 14.86
C SER A 77 -21.84 -12.32 15.71
N ASN A 78 -21.91 -11.37 16.66
CA ASN A 78 -21.12 -11.25 17.91
C ASN A 78 -19.83 -10.39 17.89
N GLY A 79 -19.77 -9.19 18.50
CA GLY A 79 -20.80 -8.58 19.35
C GLY A 79 -20.54 -7.13 19.78
N PRO A 80 -21.58 -6.45 20.32
CA PRO A 80 -21.42 -5.26 21.14
C PRO A 80 -21.29 -5.65 22.62
N GLY A 81 -20.21 -5.21 23.27
CA GLY A 81 -20.08 -5.19 24.73
C GLY A 81 -19.14 -6.23 25.32
N GLN A 82 -17.91 -5.80 25.61
CA GLN A 82 -17.23 -5.97 26.91
C GLN A 82 -16.41 -4.70 27.18
#